data_AF-A0A386TGA2-F1
#
_entry.id   AF-A0A386TGA2-F1
#
_cell.length_a   1.000
_cell.length_b   1.000
_cell.length_c   1.000
_cell.angle_alpha   90.00
_cell.angle_beta   90.00
_cell.angle_gamma   90.00
#
_symmetry.space_group_name_H-M   'P 1'
#
loop_
_entity.id
_entity.type
_entity.pdbx_description
1 polymer ?
#
loop_
_entity_poly.entity_id
_entity_poly.type
_entity_poly.pdbx_seq_one_letter_code
_entity_poly.pdbx_strand_id
1 'polypeptide(L)' 'MQSGFVESFNGRLRDECLSEHLFADLRQARDLLSAWREDYNPHRPHTSLDGLIP' A
#
# COMPACT_ATOMS: atom_id res chain seq x y z
N MET A 1 -19.18 2.03 1.73
CA MET A 1 -17.89 1.84 2.44
C MET A 1 -16.81 1.50 1.41
N GLN A 2 -16.50 2.42 0.49
CA GLN A 2 -15.41 2.22 -0.51
C GLN A 2 -14.30 3.24 -0.30
N SER A 3 -14.63 4.48 0.08
CA SER A 3 -13.66 5.56 0.32
C SER A 3 -12.68 5.25 1.45
N GLY A 4 -13.15 4.72 2.60
CA GLY A 4 -12.27 4.45 3.75
C GLY A 4 -11.15 3.43 3.50
N PHE A 5 -11.35 2.48 2.56
CA PHE A 5 -10.29 1.57 2.13
C PHE A 5 -9.24 2.29 1.29
N VAL A 6 -9.69 3.06 0.29
CA VAL A 6 -8.81 3.82 -0.60
C VAL A 6 -8.05 4.89 0.18
N GLU A 7 -8.68 5.53 1.16
CA GLU A 7 -8.07 6.50 2.06
C GLU A 7 -7.00 5.85 2.97
N SER A 8 -7.31 4.71 3.58
CA SER A 8 -6.36 3.97 4.43
C SER A 8 -5.16 3.45 3.62
N PHE A 9 -5.41 2.92 2.43
CA PHE A 9 -4.38 2.46 1.51
C PHE A 9 -3.46 3.61 1.07
N ASN A 10 -4.04 4.73 0.61
CA ASN A 10 -3.26 5.88 0.17
C ASN A 10 -2.48 6.55 1.31
N GLY A 11 -3.04 6.59 2.52
CA GLY A 11 -2.35 7.08 3.71
C GLY A 11 -1.12 6.24 4.05
N ARG A 12 -1.29 4.90 4.11
CA ARG A 12 -0.22 3.93 4.37
C ARG A 12 0.85 3.94 3.30
N LEU A 13 0.44 3.95 2.02
CA LEU A 13 1.37 4.02 0.90
C LEU A 13 2.25 5.27 0.99
N ARG A 14 1.67 6.39 1.39
CA ARG A 14 2.42 7.64 1.54
C ARG A 14 3.39 7.58 2.71
N ASP A 15 2.96 7.08 3.87
CA ASP A 15 3.73 7.08 5.11
C ASP A 15 4.85 6.03 5.08
N GLU A 16 4.51 4.79 4.70
CA GLU A 16 5.40 3.61 4.79
C GLU A 16 6.21 3.34 3.51
N CYS A 17 5.83 3.90 2.35
CA CYS A 17 6.56 3.65 1.10
C CYS A 17 7.15 4.93 0.53
N LEU A 18 6.32 5.94 0.25
CA LEU A 18 6.76 7.13 -0.48
C LEU A 18 7.56 8.13 0.37
N SER A 19 7.30 8.21 1.67
CA SER A 19 8.02 9.13 2.56
C SER A 19 9.38 8.58 3.02
N GLU A 20 9.54 7.26 3.05
CA GLU A 20 10.77 6.60 3.48
C GLU A 20 11.79 6.38 2.34
N HIS A 21 11.34 6.44 1.08
CA HIS A 21 12.18 6.13 -0.08
C HIS A 21 12.40 7.34 -1.00
N LEU A 22 13.67 7.69 -1.24
CA LEU A 22 14.07 8.58 -2.34
C LEU A 22 14.19 7.75 -3.62
N PHE A 23 13.35 8.07 -4.62
CA PHE A 23 13.37 7.38 -5.92
C PHE A 23 14.34 8.04 -6.88
N ALA A 24 15.30 7.25 -7.39
CA ALA A 24 16.25 7.72 -8.40
C ALA A 24 15.64 7.79 -9.81
N ASP A 25 14.68 6.91 -10.10
CA ASP A 25 13.96 6.84 -11.38
C ASP A 25 12.57 6.21 -11.22
N LEU A 26 11.68 6.46 -12.17
CA LEU A 26 10.32 5.90 -12.22
C LEU A 26 10.31 4.37 -12.21
N ARG A 27 11.31 3.70 -12.80
CA ARG A 27 11.40 2.23 -12.76
C ARG A 27 11.59 1.73 -11.32
N GLN A 28 12.46 2.38 -10.54
CA GLN A 28 12.69 2.02 -9.15
C GLN A 28 11.43 2.26 -8.30
N ALA A 29 10.72 3.36 -8.54
CA ALA A 29 9.46 3.63 -7.87
C ALA A 29 8.42 2.54 -8.16
N ARG A 30 8.29 2.10 -9.41
CA ARG A 30 7.34 1.04 -9.79
C ARG A 30 7.65 -0.31 -9.15
N ASP A 31 8.94 -0.66 -9.05
CA ASP A 31 9.38 -1.91 -8.44
C ASP A 31 9.09 -1.93 -6.94
N LEU A 32 9.48 -0.85 -6.23
CA LEU A 32 9.20 -0.68 -4.81
C LEU A 32 7.70 -0.65 -4.49
N LEU A 33 6.89 0.00 -5.33
CA LEU A 33 5.43 0.01 -5.19
C LEU A 33 4.81 -1.38 -5.39
N SER A 34 5.35 -2.18 -6.31
CA SER A 34 4.87 -3.55 -6.52
C SER A 34 5.18 -4.43 -5.32
N ALA A 35 6.43 -4.39 -4.86
CA ALA A 35 6.87 -5.15 -3.69
C ALA A 35 6.09 -4.75 -2.43
N TRP A 36 5.90 -3.45 -2.21
CA TRP A 36 5.12 -2.94 -1.07
C TRP A 36 3.66 -3.39 -1.12
N ARG A 37 3.02 -3.39 -2.30
CA ARG A 37 1.64 -3.88 -2.45
C ARG A 37 1.55 -5.38 -2.16
N GLU A 38 2.52 -6.16 -2.63
CA GLU A 38 2.58 -7.61 -2.40
C GLU A 38 2.84 -7.97 -0.94
N ASP A 39 3.48 -7.10 -0.16
CA ASP A 39 3.62 -7.23 1.29
C ASP A 39 2.36 -6.75 2.05
N TYR A 40 1.78 -5.63 1.60
CA TYR A 40 0.62 -5.01 2.23
C TYR A 40 -0.63 -5.88 2.20
N ASN A 41 -0.94 -6.47 1.04
CA ASN A 41 -2.15 -7.28 0.84
C ASN A 41 -2.20 -8.52 1.77
N PRO A 42 -1.20 -9.41 1.82
CA PRO A 42 -1.28 -10.67 2.58
C PRO A 42 -1.25 -10.50 4.11
N HIS A 43 -0.67 -9.41 4.61
CA HIS A 43 -0.40 -9.26 6.04
C HIS A 43 -1.44 -8.45 6.81
N ARG A 44 -2.42 -7.82 6.14
CA ARG A 44 -3.39 -6.99 6.83
C ARG A 44 -4.82 -7.50 6.65
N PRO A 45 -5.53 -7.83 7.74
CA PRO A 45 -6.97 -8.08 7.65
C PRO A 45 -7.66 -6.78 7.24
N HIS A 46 -8.31 -6.79 6.07
CA HIS A 46 -8.98 -5.61 5.57
C HIS A 46 -10.30 -5.48 6.31
N THR A 47 -10.42 -4.52 7.23
CA THR A 47 -11.66 -4.27 8.00
C THR A 47 -12.86 -3.94 7.12
N SER A 48 -12.65 -3.44 5.89
CA SER A 48 -13.71 -3.27 4.88
C SER A 48 -14.09 -4.57 4.15
N LEU A 49 -13.30 -5.64 4.27
CA LEU A 49 -13.55 -6.99 3.76
C LEU A 49 -13.80 -7.99 4.90
N ASP A 50 -14.32 -7.54 6.05
CA ASP A 50 -14.54 -8.39 7.24
C ASP A 50 -13.27 -9.09 7.76
N GLY A 51 -12.11 -8.48 7.56
CA GLY A 51 -10.82 -9.05 7.96
C GLY A 51 -10.24 -10.07 6.98
N LEU A 52 -10.86 -10.25 5.81
CA LEU A 52 -10.28 -11.06 4.75
C LEU A 52 -9.06 -10.38 4.13
N ILE A 53 -8.17 -11.24 3.64
CA ILE A 53 -7.00 -10.92 2.86
C ILE A 53 -7.43 -10.99 1.38
N PRO A 54 -7.25 -9.93 0.57
CA PRO A 54 -7.71 -9.83 -0.80
C PRO A 54 -6.93 -10.71 -1.78
#